data_AF-A0A2H6BQW8-F1
#
_entry.id   AF-A0A2H6BQW8-F1
#
_cell.length_a   1.000
_cell.length_b   1.000
_cell.length_c   1.000
_cell.angle_alpha   90.00
_cell.angle_beta   90.00
_cell.angle_gamma   90.00
#
_symmetry.space_group_name_H-M   'P 1'
#
loop_
_entity.id
_entity.type
_entity.pdbx_description
1 polymer ?
#
loop_
_entity_poly.entity_id
_entity_poly.type
_entity_poly.pdbx_seq_one_letter_code
_entity_poly.pdbx_strand_id
1 'polypeptide(L)'
;MKLVQKHLIKFNHKNYSVIDKLGFLSKNLYNCAVYLNRQVFFSHQPFLTMTELHHALKMSPDYQALPAKVSQLVLKQVEKTFKSYQKAKEQYKKSPDKFTGEPKLPRYKDKEKGRNVLTYNYQAISKKALKQGLIKLSGTNLEFKTNLKEVLEVRIIPKLGAYCLEIVYEQPSSSSQEGERYAFIDLGLNNLAAVTSNIPEFQPTLVCGKA
;
A
#
# COMPACT_ATOMS: atom_id res chain seq x y z
N MET A 1 11.71 2.59 13.26
CA MET A 1 11.48 2.40 11.81
C MET A 1 10.21 1.60 11.54
N LYS A 2 9.58 1.78 10.38
CA LYS A 2 8.40 0.99 9.96
C LYS A 2 8.84 -0.25 9.19
N LEU A 3 8.34 -1.40 9.61
CA LEU A 3 8.61 -2.71 9.01
C LEU A 3 7.33 -3.38 8.53
N VAL A 4 7.51 -4.44 7.73
CA VAL A 4 6.40 -5.18 7.12
C VAL A 4 6.61 -6.68 7.25
N GLN A 5 5.67 -7.37 7.89
CA GLN A 5 5.51 -8.82 7.76
C GLN A 5 4.60 -9.13 6.57
N LYS A 6 4.97 -10.09 5.72
CA LYS A 6 4.23 -10.40 4.47
C LYS A 6 3.63 -11.80 4.50
N HIS A 7 2.41 -11.93 3.99
CA HIS A 7 1.76 -13.20 3.69
C HIS A 7 1.33 -13.21 2.22
N LEU A 8 1.80 -14.21 1.46
CA LEU A 8 1.39 -14.40 0.08
C LEU A 8 0.14 -15.29 0.04
N ILE A 9 -0.90 -14.80 -0.63
CA ILE A 9 -2.19 -15.47 -0.77
C ILE A 9 -2.38 -15.77 -2.26
N LYS A 10 -2.02 -16.98 -2.67
CA LYS A 10 -2.13 -17.45 -4.07
C LYS A 10 -3.59 -17.72 -4.44
N PHE A 11 -3.88 -17.80 -5.74
CA PHE A 11 -5.22 -18.05 -6.30
C PHE A 11 -5.92 -19.30 -5.74
N ASN A 12 -5.17 -20.33 -5.35
CA ASN A 12 -5.68 -21.57 -4.79
C ASN A 12 -5.89 -21.52 -3.26
N HIS A 13 -5.61 -20.40 -2.61
CA HIS A 13 -5.78 -20.25 -1.17
C HIS A 13 -7.27 -20.05 -0.82
N LYS A 14 -7.75 -20.69 0.26
CA LYS A 14 -9.16 -20.62 0.69
C LYS A 14 -9.74 -19.20 0.86
N ASN A 15 -8.88 -18.25 1.26
CA ASN A 15 -9.27 -16.85 1.47
C ASN A 15 -9.25 -16.00 0.18
N TYR A 16 -8.76 -16.53 -0.95
CA TYR A 16 -8.51 -15.74 -2.16
C TYR A 16 -9.79 -15.10 -2.72
N SER A 17 -10.87 -15.88 -2.85
CA SER A 17 -12.14 -15.40 -3.44
C SER A 17 -12.76 -14.25 -2.62
N VAL A 18 -12.72 -14.34 -1.29
CA VAL A 18 -13.22 -13.29 -0.39
C VAL A 18 -12.39 -12.02 -0.54
N ILE A 19 -11.06 -12.15 -0.60
CA ILE A 19 -10.16 -11.02 -0.78
C ILE A 19 -10.34 -10.38 -2.15
N ASP A 20 -10.49 -11.18 -3.20
CA ASP A 20 -10.72 -10.71 -4.56
C ASP A 20 -12.00 -9.87 -4.65
N LYS A 21 -13.10 -10.37 -4.05
CA LYS A 21 -14.36 -9.65 -3.94
C LYS A 21 -14.18 -8.31 -3.22
N LEU A 22 -13.50 -8.29 -2.07
CA LEU A 22 -13.25 -7.03 -1.34
C LEU A 22 -12.38 -6.06 -2.15
N GLY A 23 -11.38 -6.57 -2.88
CA GLY A 23 -10.53 -5.77 -3.75
C GLY A 23 -11.30 -5.15 -4.92
N PHE A 24 -12.32 -5.86 -5.43
CA PHE A 24 -13.24 -5.36 -6.44
C PHE A 24 -14.17 -4.26 -5.88
N LEU A 25 -14.76 -4.47 -4.69
CA LEU A 25 -15.59 -3.47 -4.03
C LEU A 25 -14.80 -2.18 -3.72
N SER A 26 -13.57 -2.33 -3.21
CA SER A 26 -12.64 -1.21 -3.00
C SER A 26 -12.33 -0.46 -4.30
N LYS A 27 -12.20 -1.18 -5.42
CA LYS A 27 -12.01 -0.59 -6.74
C LYS A 27 -13.22 0.22 -7.19
N ASN A 28 -14.44 -0.24 -6.94
CA ASN A 28 -15.63 0.54 -7.32
C ASN A 28 -15.68 1.87 -6.58
N LEU A 29 -15.54 1.84 -5.24
CA LEU A 29 -15.49 3.07 -4.45
C LEU A 29 -14.35 4.01 -4.87
N TYR A 30 -13.17 3.46 -5.14
CA TYR A 30 -12.03 4.22 -5.68
C TYR A 30 -12.41 4.92 -6.98
N ASN A 31 -13.02 4.21 -7.94
CA ASN A 31 -13.42 4.78 -9.22
C ASN A 31 -14.51 5.85 -9.08
N CYS A 32 -15.48 5.68 -8.16
CA CYS A 32 -16.48 6.70 -7.85
C CYS A 32 -15.85 8.00 -7.32
N ALA A 33 -14.89 7.89 -6.39
CA ALA A 33 -14.17 9.05 -5.87
C ALA A 33 -13.22 9.69 -6.90
N VAL A 34 -12.59 8.90 -7.76
CA VAL A 34 -11.83 9.41 -8.91
C VAL A 34 -12.73 10.14 -9.90
N TYR A 35 -13.95 9.64 -10.13
CA TYR A 35 -14.92 10.30 -11.00
C TYR A 35 -15.23 11.70 -10.48
N LEU A 36 -15.60 11.85 -9.21
CA LEU A 36 -15.89 13.17 -8.61
C LEU A 36 -14.70 14.12 -8.74
N ASN A 37 -13.48 13.66 -8.46
CA ASN A 37 -12.28 14.48 -8.61
C ASN A 37 -11.97 14.87 -10.07
N ARG A 38 -12.32 14.02 -11.04
CA ARG A 38 -12.20 14.36 -12.46
C ARG A 38 -13.24 15.39 -12.90
N GLN A 39 -14.46 15.32 -12.36
CA GLN A 39 -15.49 16.35 -12.65
C GLN A 39 -15.02 17.73 -12.17
N VAL A 40 -14.53 17.86 -10.93
CA VAL A 40 -14.01 19.15 -10.43
C VAL A 40 -12.78 19.63 -11.22
N PHE A 41 -11.92 18.72 -11.70
CA PHE A 41 -10.80 19.07 -12.57
C PHE A 41 -11.25 19.75 -13.86
N PHE A 42 -12.22 19.17 -14.57
CA PHE A 42 -12.73 19.75 -15.81
C PHE A 42 -13.54 21.04 -15.58
N SER A 43 -14.12 21.18 -14.39
CA SER A 43 -14.76 22.43 -13.93
C SER A 43 -13.79 23.45 -13.34
N HIS A 44 -12.47 23.22 -13.42
CA HIS A 44 -11.42 24.12 -12.91
C HIS A 44 -11.53 24.44 -11.41
N GLN A 45 -12.07 23.52 -10.62
CA GLN A 45 -12.20 23.63 -9.17
C GLN A 45 -11.08 22.85 -8.46
N PRO A 46 -10.77 23.18 -7.19
CA PRO A 46 -9.85 22.40 -6.38
C PRO A 46 -10.29 20.93 -6.26
N PHE A 47 -9.32 20.02 -6.15
CA PHE A 47 -9.61 18.61 -5.88
C PHE A 47 -10.25 18.43 -4.51
N LEU A 48 -11.19 17.49 -4.44
CA LEU A 48 -11.94 17.17 -3.25
C LEU A 48 -11.04 16.50 -2.20
N THR A 49 -11.17 16.98 -0.97
CA THR A 49 -10.57 16.39 0.23
C THR A 49 -11.24 15.06 0.58
N MET A 50 -10.59 14.29 1.46
CA MET A 50 -11.17 13.05 1.98
C MET A 50 -12.53 13.29 2.67
N THR A 51 -12.67 14.41 3.38
CA THR A 51 -13.92 14.79 4.07
C THR A 51 -15.04 15.04 3.06
N GLU A 52 -14.80 15.85 2.03
CA GLU A 52 -15.81 16.14 0.99
C GLU A 52 -16.22 14.88 0.23
N LEU A 53 -15.25 14.04 -0.14
CA LEU A 53 -15.52 12.74 -0.76
C LEU A 53 -16.37 11.85 0.16
N HIS A 54 -16.11 11.86 1.47
CA HIS A 54 -16.87 11.08 2.43
C HIS A 54 -18.33 11.57 2.50
N HIS A 55 -18.55 12.89 2.61
CA HIS A 55 -19.91 13.43 2.62
C HIS A 55 -20.68 13.12 1.34
N ALA A 56 -20.02 13.17 0.18
CA ALA A 56 -20.63 12.86 -1.11
C ALA A 56 -20.97 11.36 -1.27
N LEU A 57 -20.12 10.47 -0.75
CA LEU A 57 -20.22 9.03 -1.03
C LEU A 57 -20.72 8.17 0.14
N LYS A 58 -20.86 8.68 1.37
CA LYS A 58 -21.20 7.87 2.55
C LYS A 58 -22.51 7.07 2.46
N MET A 59 -23.47 7.56 1.67
CA MET A 59 -24.76 6.89 1.42
C MET A 59 -24.76 6.04 0.15
N SER A 60 -23.66 6.02 -0.61
CA SER A 60 -23.57 5.23 -1.85
C SER A 60 -23.45 3.74 -1.56
N PRO A 61 -23.98 2.87 -2.44
CA PRO A 61 -23.82 1.42 -2.32
C PRO A 61 -22.34 1.00 -2.24
N ASP A 62 -21.47 1.62 -3.03
CA ASP A 62 -20.04 1.27 -3.05
C ASP A 62 -19.31 1.60 -1.74
N TYR A 63 -19.71 2.68 -1.06
CA TYR A 63 -19.16 3.03 0.25
C TYR A 63 -19.63 2.06 1.33
N GLN A 64 -20.92 1.70 1.31
CA GLN A 64 -21.55 0.82 2.30
C GLN A 64 -21.21 -0.66 2.08
N ALA A 65 -20.70 -1.03 0.90
CA ALA A 65 -20.25 -2.39 0.60
C ALA A 65 -18.98 -2.81 1.36
N LEU A 66 -18.30 -1.88 2.02
CA LEU A 66 -17.12 -2.11 2.85
C LEU A 66 -17.34 -1.56 4.26
N PRO A 67 -16.61 -2.07 5.28
CA PRO A 67 -16.62 -1.46 6.60
C PRO A 67 -16.24 0.02 6.51
N ALA A 68 -16.97 0.90 7.19
CA ALA A 68 -16.83 2.35 7.05
C ALA A 68 -15.38 2.85 7.16
N LYS A 69 -14.58 2.31 8.09
CA LYS A 69 -13.16 2.66 8.25
C LYS A 69 -12.31 2.28 7.03
N VAL A 70 -12.60 1.16 6.40
CA VAL A 70 -11.93 0.72 5.16
C VAL A 70 -12.32 1.63 4.00
N SER A 71 -13.62 1.97 3.88
CA SER A 71 -14.12 2.91 2.87
C SER A 71 -13.46 4.29 2.99
N GLN A 72 -13.35 4.82 4.20
CA GLN A 72 -12.64 6.08 4.48
C GLN A 72 -11.17 6.04 4.04
N LEU A 73 -10.48 4.91 4.26
CA LEU A 73 -9.10 4.73 3.81
C LEU A 73 -8.99 4.65 2.28
N VAL A 74 -9.97 4.10 1.57
CA VAL A 74 -10.04 4.17 0.10
C VAL A 74 -10.16 5.62 -0.38
N LEU A 75 -11.02 6.43 0.25
CA LEU A 75 -11.14 7.86 -0.10
C LEU A 75 -9.83 8.62 0.18
N LYS A 76 -9.15 8.30 1.28
CA LYS A 76 -7.82 8.85 1.60
C LYS A 76 -6.75 8.46 0.57
N GLN A 77 -6.83 7.25 0.00
CA GLN A 77 -5.95 6.86 -1.12
C GLN A 77 -6.18 7.75 -2.35
N VAL A 78 -7.44 8.07 -2.66
CA VAL A 78 -7.79 8.94 -3.79
C VAL A 78 -7.28 10.37 -3.56
N GLU A 79 -7.55 10.95 -2.39
CA GLU A 79 -7.02 12.28 -2.04
C GLU A 79 -5.49 12.34 -2.17
N LYS A 80 -4.78 11.34 -1.63
CA LYS A 80 -3.31 11.23 -1.77
C LYS A 80 -2.89 11.15 -3.24
N THR A 81 -3.60 10.39 -4.06
CA THR A 81 -3.32 10.23 -5.50
C THR A 81 -3.41 11.56 -6.23
N PHE A 82 -4.46 12.35 -5.99
CA PHE A 82 -4.65 13.65 -6.64
C PHE A 82 -3.68 14.72 -6.11
N LYS A 83 -3.39 14.75 -4.81
CA LYS A 83 -2.33 15.60 -4.23
C LYS A 83 -0.95 15.29 -4.85
N SER A 84 -0.62 14.00 -5.03
CA SER A 84 0.61 13.59 -5.71
C SER A 84 0.64 14.03 -7.17
N TYR A 85 -0.48 13.93 -7.89
CA TYR A 85 -0.60 14.43 -9.26
C TYR A 85 -0.36 15.95 -9.35
N GLN A 86 -0.97 16.76 -8.47
CA GLN A 86 -0.74 18.21 -8.44
C GLN A 86 0.74 18.54 -8.24
N LYS A 87 1.37 17.95 -7.22
CA LYS A 87 2.80 18.16 -6.94
C LYS A 87 3.67 17.75 -8.12
N ALA A 88 3.38 16.61 -8.76
CA ALA A 88 4.11 16.19 -9.95
C ALA A 88 3.94 17.18 -11.10
N LYS A 89 2.73 17.71 -11.33
CA LYS A 89 2.43 18.69 -12.37
C LYS A 89 3.15 20.02 -12.13
N GLU A 90 3.17 20.50 -10.90
CA GLU A 90 3.92 21.69 -10.49
C GLU A 90 5.42 21.51 -10.71
N GLN A 91 5.98 20.37 -10.31
CA GLN A 91 7.39 20.07 -10.50
C GLN A 91 7.74 19.91 -11.98
N TYR A 92 6.86 19.32 -12.78
CA TYR A 92 7.03 19.23 -14.24
C TYR A 92 7.10 20.61 -14.89
N LYS A 93 6.25 21.56 -14.48
CA LYS A 93 6.32 22.95 -14.98
C LYS A 93 7.65 23.64 -14.67
N LYS A 94 8.30 23.30 -13.56
CA LYS A 94 9.58 23.88 -13.13
C LYS A 94 10.79 23.20 -13.76
N SER A 95 10.74 21.88 -13.95
CA SER A 95 11.86 21.08 -14.46
C SER A 95 11.33 19.90 -15.31
N PRO A 96 10.90 20.15 -16.56
CA PRO A 96 10.36 19.11 -17.44
C PRO A 96 11.37 17.99 -17.73
N ASP A 97 12.66 18.32 -17.76
CA ASP A 97 13.81 17.44 -17.99
C ASP A 97 13.93 16.29 -16.98
N LYS A 98 13.39 16.48 -15.76
CA LYS A 98 13.36 15.44 -14.72
C LYS A 98 12.27 14.37 -14.94
N PHE A 99 11.48 14.50 -15.99
CA PHE A 99 10.37 13.60 -16.29
C PHE A 99 10.52 13.02 -17.70
N THR A 100 10.13 11.77 -17.85
CA THR A 100 10.03 11.12 -19.17
C THR A 100 8.80 11.57 -19.97
N GLY A 101 7.98 12.43 -19.38
CA GLY A 101 6.79 13.01 -20.00
C GLY A 101 5.90 13.70 -18.98
N GLU A 102 4.91 14.42 -19.48
CA GLU A 102 4.01 15.20 -18.64
C GLU A 102 3.17 14.32 -17.69
N PRO A 103 3.10 14.64 -16.38
CA PRO A 103 2.23 13.95 -15.44
C PRO A 103 0.78 13.96 -15.91
N LYS A 104 0.19 12.76 -15.97
CA LYS A 104 -1.18 12.53 -16.44
C LYS A 104 -2.16 12.50 -15.27
N LEU A 105 -3.36 13.01 -15.52
CA LEU A 105 -4.47 12.96 -14.56
C LEU A 105 -4.73 11.50 -14.12
N PRO A 106 -4.98 11.24 -12.82
CA PRO A 106 -5.32 9.91 -12.34
C PRO A 106 -6.49 9.30 -13.13
N ARG A 107 -6.32 8.01 -13.46
CA ARG A 107 -7.25 7.24 -14.28
C ARG A 107 -8.10 6.32 -13.43
N TYR A 108 -9.25 5.94 -13.97
CA TYR A 108 -10.03 4.84 -13.43
C TYR A 108 -9.23 3.54 -13.49
N LYS A 109 -9.44 2.68 -12.50
CA LYS A 109 -9.03 1.28 -12.57
C LYS A 109 -9.98 0.55 -13.52
N ASP A 110 -9.47 -0.52 -14.12
CA ASP A 110 -10.25 -1.36 -15.05
C ASP A 110 -11.58 -1.81 -14.42
N LYS A 111 -12.64 -1.80 -15.24
CA LYS A 111 -14.02 -2.04 -14.78
C LYS A 111 -14.21 -3.47 -14.26
N GLU A 112 -13.59 -4.46 -14.89
CA GLU A 112 -13.85 -5.88 -14.61
C GLU A 112 -12.65 -6.54 -13.91
N LYS A 113 -11.46 -6.33 -14.46
CA LYS A 113 -10.19 -6.92 -14.01
C LYS A 113 -9.51 -6.06 -12.93
N GLY A 114 -9.94 -4.81 -12.76
CA GLY A 114 -9.34 -3.89 -11.80
C GLY A 114 -9.59 -4.29 -10.35
N ARG A 115 -8.57 -4.13 -9.51
CA ARG A 115 -8.63 -4.30 -8.06
C ARG A 115 -7.95 -3.11 -7.38
N ASN A 116 -8.40 -2.76 -6.18
CA ASN A 116 -7.78 -1.72 -5.39
C ASN A 116 -7.19 -2.28 -4.09
N VAL A 117 -6.21 -1.55 -3.54
CA VAL A 117 -5.62 -1.88 -2.25
C VAL A 117 -6.67 -1.70 -1.16
N LEU A 118 -6.76 -2.68 -0.27
CA LEU A 118 -7.52 -2.56 0.97
C LEU A 118 -6.56 -2.21 2.09
N THR A 119 -6.92 -1.25 2.93
CA THR A 119 -6.15 -0.91 4.13
C THR A 119 -7.06 -1.02 5.35
N TYR A 120 -6.58 -1.70 6.37
CA TYR A 120 -7.20 -1.82 7.68
C TYR A 120 -6.24 -1.19 8.68
N ASN A 121 -6.58 -0.04 9.25
CA ASN A 121 -5.77 0.52 10.33
C ASN A 121 -5.90 -0.33 11.61
N TYR A 122 -5.08 -0.05 12.63
CA TYR A 122 -5.12 -0.75 13.92
C TYR A 122 -6.53 -0.82 14.56
N GLN A 123 -7.41 0.15 14.27
CA GLN A 123 -8.78 0.20 14.79
C GLN A 123 -9.78 -0.69 14.02
N ALA A 124 -9.37 -1.21 12.87
CA ALA A 124 -10.12 -2.14 12.02
C ALA A 124 -9.57 -3.58 12.16
N ILE A 125 -8.72 -3.81 13.16
CA ILE A 125 -8.13 -5.10 13.51
C ILE A 125 -8.60 -5.51 14.91
N SER A 126 -8.99 -6.78 15.08
CA SER A 126 -9.43 -7.26 16.40
C SER A 126 -8.27 -7.34 17.40
N LYS A 127 -8.33 -6.52 18.46
CA LYS A 127 -7.35 -6.57 19.56
C LYS A 127 -7.34 -7.93 20.28
N LYS A 128 -8.51 -8.58 20.41
CA LYS A 128 -8.62 -9.91 21.04
C LYS A 128 -7.88 -10.97 20.23
N ALA A 129 -8.09 -10.99 18.92
CA ALA A 129 -7.39 -11.92 18.03
C ALA A 129 -5.88 -11.64 18.00
N LEU A 130 -5.47 -10.37 17.99
CA LEU A 130 -4.05 -9.98 17.97
C LEU A 130 -3.30 -10.49 19.19
N LYS A 131 -3.91 -10.42 20.38
CA LYS A 131 -3.34 -11.01 21.62
C LYS A 131 -3.10 -12.52 21.49
N GLN A 132 -3.93 -13.21 20.69
CA GLN A 132 -3.85 -14.64 20.38
C GLN A 132 -2.93 -14.96 19.19
N GLY A 133 -2.19 -13.98 18.66
CA GLY A 133 -1.29 -14.17 17.51
C GLY A 133 -2.00 -14.20 16.15
N LEU A 134 -3.17 -13.56 16.05
CA LEU A 134 -3.98 -13.52 14.82
C LEU A 134 -4.35 -12.09 14.43
N ILE A 135 -4.11 -11.73 13.17
CA ILE A 135 -4.75 -10.59 12.52
C ILE A 135 -6.14 -11.02 12.07
N LYS A 136 -7.19 -10.43 12.68
CA LYS A 136 -8.58 -10.57 12.22
C LYS A 136 -9.10 -9.23 11.70
N LEU A 137 -9.51 -9.21 10.44
CA LEU A 137 -9.94 -7.99 9.74
C LEU A 137 -11.43 -7.71 9.97
N SER A 138 -11.76 -6.49 10.38
CA SER A 138 -13.15 -6.07 10.69
C SER A 138 -14.10 -6.30 9.52
N GLY A 139 -15.32 -6.77 9.79
CA GLY A 139 -16.34 -7.01 8.76
C GLY A 139 -16.05 -8.23 7.87
N THR A 140 -15.10 -9.08 8.26
CA THR A 140 -14.76 -10.31 7.54
C THR A 140 -14.43 -11.44 8.52
N ASN A 141 -14.42 -12.68 8.02
CA ASN A 141 -13.88 -13.84 8.75
C ASN A 141 -12.41 -14.13 8.37
N LEU A 142 -11.71 -13.15 7.79
CA LEU A 142 -10.32 -13.31 7.38
C LEU A 142 -9.39 -13.23 8.60
N GLU A 143 -8.61 -14.30 8.79
CA GLU A 143 -7.65 -14.44 9.88
C GLU A 143 -6.27 -14.85 9.34
N PHE A 144 -5.22 -14.24 9.87
CA PHE A 144 -3.83 -14.49 9.48
C PHE A 144 -2.93 -14.59 10.71
N LYS A 145 -2.02 -15.57 10.74
CA LYS A 145 -1.07 -15.74 11.85
C LYS A 145 -0.05 -14.62 11.88
N THR A 146 0.28 -14.10 13.06
CA THR A 146 1.36 -13.15 13.27
C THR A 146 2.01 -13.36 14.64
N ASN A 147 3.30 -13.10 14.74
CA ASN A 147 4.02 -13.02 16.02
C ASN A 147 4.02 -11.59 16.61
N LEU A 148 3.48 -10.61 15.87
CA LEU A 148 3.44 -9.21 16.28
C LEU A 148 2.39 -8.98 17.37
N LYS A 149 2.70 -8.10 18.33
CA LYS A 149 1.78 -7.68 19.40
C LYS A 149 1.14 -6.32 19.14
N GLU A 150 1.82 -5.49 18.36
CA GLU A 150 1.36 -4.17 17.95
C GLU A 150 1.46 -4.03 16.43
N VAL A 151 0.45 -3.43 15.83
CA VAL A 151 0.33 -3.26 14.39
C VAL A 151 -0.25 -1.88 14.10
N LEU A 152 0.26 -1.22 13.06
CA LEU A 152 -0.20 0.08 12.62
C LEU A 152 -1.35 -0.05 11.62
N GLU A 153 -1.13 -0.89 10.61
CA GLU A 153 -2.10 -1.18 9.56
C GLU A 153 -1.83 -2.55 8.92
N VAL A 154 -2.85 -3.10 8.29
CA VAL A 154 -2.75 -4.24 7.39
C VAL A 154 -3.19 -3.79 6.00
N ARG A 155 -2.35 -4.03 5.00
CA ARG A 155 -2.66 -3.76 3.59
C ARG A 155 -2.84 -5.06 2.84
N ILE A 156 -3.86 -5.16 2.01
CA ILE A 156 -4.01 -6.24 1.05
C ILE A 156 -3.78 -5.67 -0.34
N ILE A 157 -2.67 -6.06 -0.95
CA ILE A 157 -2.17 -5.51 -2.21
C ILE A 157 -2.41 -6.54 -3.32
N PRO A 158 -3.20 -6.20 -4.36
CA PRO A 158 -3.35 -7.06 -5.54
C PRO A 158 -2.00 -7.28 -6.23
N LYS A 159 -1.73 -8.54 -6.61
CA LYS A 159 -0.59 -8.97 -7.44
C LYS A 159 -1.12 -9.85 -8.58
N LEU A 160 -0.30 -10.11 -9.58
CA LEU A 160 -0.68 -11.04 -10.66
C LEU A 160 -0.84 -12.45 -10.07
N GLY A 161 -2.06 -13.00 -10.13
CA GLY A 161 -2.39 -14.36 -9.64
C GLY A 161 -2.34 -14.54 -8.11
N ALA A 162 -2.20 -13.46 -7.34
CA ALA A 162 -2.06 -13.53 -5.89
C ALA A 162 -2.43 -12.19 -5.21
N TYR A 163 -2.50 -12.22 -3.89
CA TYR A 163 -2.52 -11.04 -3.04
C TYR A 163 -1.35 -11.08 -2.06
N CYS A 164 -0.73 -9.93 -1.82
CA CYS A 164 0.24 -9.76 -0.74
C CYS A 164 -0.46 -9.06 0.43
N LEU A 165 -0.62 -9.76 1.54
CA LEU A 165 -1.04 -9.14 2.79
C LEU A 165 0.20 -8.66 3.53
N GLU A 166 0.25 -7.37 3.81
CA GLU A 166 1.33 -6.68 4.51
C GLU A 166 0.83 -6.22 5.88
N ILE A 167 1.43 -6.72 6.95
CA ILE A 167 1.21 -6.25 8.32
C ILE A 167 2.30 -5.24 8.62
N VAL A 168 1.93 -3.96 8.73
CA VAL A 168 2.84 -2.85 9.00
C VAL A 168 2.92 -2.64 10.50
N TYR A 169 4.13 -2.60 11.04
CA TYR A 169 4.39 -2.36 12.45
C TYR A 169 5.59 -1.43 12.63
N GLU A 170 5.73 -0.88 13.84
CA GLU A 170 6.88 -0.10 14.23
C GLU A 170 7.84 -0.96 15.07
N GLN A 171 9.12 -0.80 14.79
CA GLN A 171 10.20 -1.33 15.61
C GLN A 171 11.09 -0.16 16.02
N PRO A 172 11.57 -0.10 17.28
CA PRO A 172 12.57 0.88 17.67
C PRO A 172 13.73 0.84 16.68
N SER A 173 14.09 1.99 16.11
CA SER A 173 15.36 2.10 15.40
C SER A 173 16.46 2.08 16.45
N SER A 174 17.42 1.15 16.33
CA SER A 174 18.71 1.32 16.98
C SER A 174 19.30 2.65 16.55
N SER A 175 19.91 3.39 17.46
CA SER A 175 20.69 4.56 17.09
C SER A 175 21.74 4.13 16.07
N SER A 176 21.73 4.76 14.89
CA SER A 176 22.85 4.66 13.97
C SER A 176 24.02 5.38 14.64
N GLN A 177 25.09 4.65 14.97
CA GLN A 177 26.37 5.32 15.15
C GLN A 177 26.79 5.82 13.78
N GLU A 178 26.79 7.14 13.59
CA GLU A 178 27.56 7.71 12.49
C GLU A 178 29.03 7.37 12.75
N GLY A 179 29.65 6.69 11.80
CA GLY A 179 31.03 6.25 11.90
C GLY A 179 31.59 5.96 10.53
N GLU A 180 32.92 5.87 10.43
CA GLU A 180 33.64 5.68 9.17
C GLU A 180 33.63 4.22 8.69
N ARG A 181 32.62 3.44 9.06
CA ARG A 181 32.46 2.04 8.63
C ARG A 181 31.43 1.98 7.51
N TYR A 182 31.90 1.63 6.32
CA TYR A 182 31.11 1.60 5.10
C TYR A 182 31.02 0.17 4.59
N ALA A 183 29.80 -0.28 4.34
CA ALA A 183 29.55 -1.48 3.55
C ALA A 183 29.22 -1.08 2.11
N PHE A 184 29.81 -1.80 1.15
CA PHE A 184 29.57 -1.61 -0.27
C PHE A 184 28.83 -2.85 -0.78
N ILE A 185 27.73 -2.63 -1.49
CA ILE A 185 26.89 -3.69 -2.06
C ILE A 185 26.80 -3.44 -3.56
N ASP A 186 27.29 -4.40 -4.34
CA ASP A 186 27.15 -4.41 -5.80
C ASP A 186 26.23 -5.56 -6.22
N LEU A 187 25.21 -5.26 -7.02
CA LEU A 187 24.25 -6.27 -7.48
C LEU A 187 24.80 -6.94 -8.75
N GLY A 188 24.93 -8.27 -8.70
CA GLY A 188 25.50 -9.05 -9.80
C GLY A 188 24.45 -9.68 -10.71
N LEU A 189 24.90 -10.16 -11.87
CA LEU A 189 24.09 -10.99 -12.77
C LEU A 189 24.14 -12.48 -12.37
N ASN A 190 25.32 -12.95 -11.96
CA ASN A 190 25.58 -14.37 -11.63
C ASN A 190 25.35 -14.70 -10.15
N ASN A 191 25.56 -13.73 -9.26
CA ASN A 191 25.28 -13.75 -7.83
C ASN A 191 24.34 -12.59 -7.50
N LEU A 192 23.49 -12.73 -6.48
CA LEU A 192 22.52 -11.69 -6.11
C LEU A 192 23.23 -10.39 -5.73
N ALA A 193 24.29 -10.50 -4.92
CA ALA A 193 25.10 -9.37 -4.52
C ALA A 193 26.52 -9.79 -4.19
N ALA A 194 27.49 -8.91 -4.43
CA ALA A 194 28.80 -8.93 -3.81
C ALA A 194 28.78 -7.88 -2.69
N VAL A 195 29.16 -8.28 -1.48
CA VAL A 195 29.20 -7.39 -0.32
C VAL A 195 30.63 -7.31 0.17
N THR A 196 31.14 -6.10 0.33
CA THR A 196 32.46 -5.81 0.92
C THR A 196 32.34 -4.64 1.91
N SER A 197 33.41 -4.37 2.65
CA SER A 197 33.46 -3.32 3.66
C SER A 197 34.87 -2.74 3.74
N ASN A 198 35.00 -1.52 4.24
CA ASN A 198 36.30 -0.96 4.62
C ASN A 198 36.78 -1.45 5.99
N ILE A 199 36.03 -2.33 6.66
CA ILE A 199 36.41 -2.99 7.91
C ILE A 199 37.37 -4.14 7.58
N PRO A 200 38.62 -4.14 8.08
CA PRO A 200 39.63 -5.16 7.75
C PRO A 200 39.21 -6.61 8.05
N GLU A 201 38.45 -6.83 9.11
CA GLU A 201 38.01 -8.16 9.54
C GLU A 201 36.80 -8.68 8.73
N PHE A 202 36.20 -7.84 7.89
CA PHE A 202 35.06 -8.23 7.08
C PHE A 202 35.53 -9.05 5.88
N GLN A 203 35.07 -10.30 5.79
CA GLN A 203 35.34 -11.13 4.62
C GLN A 203 34.35 -10.80 3.48
N PRO A 204 34.84 -10.37 2.30
CA PRO A 204 33.99 -10.16 1.15
C PRO A 204 33.15 -11.40 0.85
N THR A 205 31.84 -11.21 0.71
CA THR A 205 30.89 -12.32 0.60
C THR A 205 30.04 -12.18 -0.66
N LEU A 206 29.91 -13.28 -1.40
CA LEU A 206 28.97 -13.39 -2.51
C LEU A 206 27.66 -13.99 -1.99
N VAL A 207 26.56 -13.24 -2.15
CA VAL A 207 25.23 -13.70 -1.79
C VAL A 207 24.61 -14.42 -2.99
N CYS A 208 24.22 -15.67 -2.81
CA CYS A 208 23.51 -16.44 -3.83
C CYS A 208 22.02 -16.05 -3.85
N GLY A 209 21.44 -15.86 -5.04
CA GLY A 209 20.02 -15.53 -5.22
C GLY A 209 19.11 -16.73 -5.41
N LYS A 210 19.63 -17.97 -5.35
CA LYS A 210 18.83 -19.19 -5.45
C LYS A 210 18.05 -19.39 -4.15
N ALA A 211 16.73 -19.48 -4.26
CA ALA A 211 15.81 -19.80 -3.17
C ALA A 211 15.55 -21.31 -3.10
#